data_AF-A0A435E673-F1
#
_entry.id   AF-A0A435E673-F1
#
_cell.length_a   1.000
_cell.length_b   1.000
_cell.length_c   1.000
_cell.angle_alpha   90.00
_cell.angle_beta   90.00
_cell.angle_gamma   90.00
#
_symmetry.space_group_name_H-M   'P 1'
#
loop_
_entity.id
_entity.type
_entity.pdbx_description
1 polymer ?
#
loop_
_entity_poly.entity_id
_entity_poly.type
_entity_poly.pdbx_seq_one_letter_code
_entity_poly.pdbx_strand_id
1 'polypeptide(L)' 'GYSIGVAYPPDWGEHTISLRPGDKTVLQPGNVVHSILGMWMDGWGIEVSETILVTETGNETLTKFPRDIHVKT' A
#
# COMPACT_ATOMS: atom_id res chain seq x y z
N GLY A 1 -0.15 3.99 4.04
CA GLY A 1 -0.86 3.45 2.86
C GLY A 1 -2.24 4.04 2.71
N TYR A 2 -2.89 3.81 1.57
CA TYR A 2 -4.21 4.37 1.21
C TYR A 2 -4.95 3.45 0.24
N SER A 3 -6.28 3.59 0.14
CA SER A 3 -7.07 2.88 -0.88
C SER A 3 -6.73 3.34 -2.30
N ILE A 4 -6.78 2.40 -3.25
CA ILE A 4 -6.49 2.64 -4.67
C ILE A 4 -7.52 1.97 -5.58
N GLY A 5 -7.67 2.52 -6.78
CA GLY A 5 -8.58 2.01 -7.81
C GLY A 5 -8.23 2.59 -9.18
N VAL A 6 -9.23 2.86 -10.00
CA VAL A 6 -9.06 3.61 -11.25
C VAL A 6 -8.92 5.10 -10.92
N ALA A 7 -7.89 5.75 -11.46
CA ALA A 7 -7.64 7.16 -11.21
C ALA A 7 -6.96 7.86 -12.40
N TYR A 8 -6.94 9.19 -12.35
CA TYR A 8 -6.34 10.09 -13.32
C TYR A 8 -5.45 11.11 -12.59
N PRO A 9 -4.54 11.83 -13.29
CA PRO A 9 -3.70 12.85 -12.64
C PRO A 9 -4.51 13.83 -11.78
N PRO A 10 -4.00 14.25 -10.62
CA PRO A 10 -2.59 14.16 -10.21
C PRO A 10 -2.24 13.01 -9.25
N ASP A 11 -3.21 12.23 -8.78
CA ASP A 11 -3.03 11.20 -7.76
C ASP A 11 -3.87 9.96 -8.09
N TRP A 12 -3.41 8.81 -7.62
CA TRP A 12 -4.06 7.51 -7.80
C TRP A 12 -4.77 6.97 -6.55
N GLY A 13 -4.68 7.68 -5.41
CA GLY A 13 -5.41 7.33 -4.20
C GLY A 13 -6.90 7.64 -4.31
N GLU A 14 -7.74 6.84 -3.67
CA GLU A 14 -9.20 7.09 -3.66
C GLU A 14 -9.63 8.11 -2.60
N HIS A 15 -8.69 8.58 -1.75
CA HIS A 15 -8.93 9.54 -0.67
C HIS A 15 -10.02 9.13 0.35
N THR A 16 -10.20 7.82 0.58
CA THR A 16 -11.17 7.26 1.54
C THR A 16 -10.47 6.60 2.72
N ILE A 17 -9.79 5.47 2.50
CA ILE A 17 -9.10 4.71 3.54
C ILE A 17 -7.67 5.24 3.68
N SER A 18 -7.24 5.52 4.91
CA SER A 18 -5.85 5.83 5.23
C SER A 18 -5.31 4.86 6.28
N LEU A 19 -4.23 4.13 5.95
CA LEU A 19 -3.54 3.27 6.90
C LEU A 19 -2.66 4.14 7.82
N ARG A 20 -3.29 4.72 8.84
CA ARG A 20 -2.67 5.59 9.85
C ARG A 20 -3.40 5.48 11.19
N PRO A 21 -2.74 5.82 12.32
CA PRO A 21 -3.44 5.95 13.60
C PRO A 21 -4.63 6.91 13.50
N GLY A 22 -5.79 6.48 14.00
CA GLY A 22 -7.01 7.30 14.07
C GLY A 22 -8.00 7.09 12.91
N ASP A 23 -7.61 6.45 11.81
CA ASP A 23 -8.59 5.98 10.82
C ASP A 23 -9.38 4.80 11.43
N LYS A 24 -10.71 4.86 11.33
CA LYS A 24 -11.64 3.88 11.93
C LYS A 24 -12.38 3.04 10.90
N THR A 25 -12.02 3.16 9.62
CA THR A 25 -12.67 2.43 8.55
C THR A 25 -12.45 0.93 8.72
N VAL A 26 -13.53 0.15 8.74
CA VAL A 26 -13.46 -1.31 8.80
C VAL A 26 -13.26 -1.85 7.38
N LEU A 27 -12.11 -2.47 7.13
CA LEU A 27 -11.82 -3.09 5.84
C LEU A 27 -12.84 -4.19 5.50
N GLN A 28 -13.34 -4.15 4.27
CA GLN A 28 -14.28 -5.12 3.73
C GLN A 28 -13.65 -5.89 2.55
N PRO A 29 -14.08 -7.14 2.30
CA PRO A 29 -13.69 -7.86 1.09
C PRO A 29 -13.94 -7.02 -0.17
N GLY A 30 -12.97 -7.00 -1.08
CA GLY A 30 -13.00 -6.18 -2.30
C GLY A 30 -12.35 -4.81 -2.15
N ASN A 31 -12.05 -4.33 -0.94
CA ASN A 31 -11.20 -3.14 -0.81
C ASN A 31 -9.78 -3.43 -1.29
N VAL A 32 -9.20 -2.48 -2.02
CA VAL A 32 -7.81 -2.55 -2.49
C VAL A 32 -7.04 -1.37 -1.89
N VAL A 33 -5.90 -1.67 -1.27
CA VAL A 33 -5.04 -0.66 -0.64
C VAL A 33 -3.60 -0.79 -1.11
N HIS A 34 -2.92 0.35 -1.28
CA HIS A 34 -1.48 0.42 -1.39
C HIS A 34 -0.87 0.52 0.01
N SER A 35 -0.31 -0.58 0.49
CA SER A 35 0.48 -0.61 1.72
C SER A 35 1.91 -0.16 1.40
N ILE A 36 2.15 1.15 1.50
CA ILE A 36 3.46 1.77 1.31
C ILE A 36 4.14 2.02 2.66
N LEU A 37 5.32 1.41 2.83
CA LEU A 37 6.18 1.55 4.01
C LEU A 37 7.45 2.32 3.60
N GLY A 38 7.28 3.62 3.38
CA GLY A 38 8.40 4.52 3.18
C GLY A 38 9.00 4.95 4.51
N MET A 39 10.33 4.87 4.60
CA MET A 39 11.12 5.42 5.69
C MET A 39 12.09 6.43 5.11
N TRP A 40 12.02 7.66 5.61
CA TRP A 40 12.85 8.77 5.18
C TRP A 40 13.66 9.25 6.38
N MET A 41 14.98 9.12 6.27
CA MET A 41 15.95 9.39 7.32
C MET A 41 16.93 10.45 6.82
N ASP A 42 17.83 10.89 7.71
CA ASP A 42 18.84 11.87 7.33
C ASP A 42 19.85 11.28 6.33
N GLY A 43 19.75 11.72 5.07
CA GLY A 43 20.65 11.33 3.98
C GLY A 43 20.33 10.00 3.30
N TRP A 44 19.28 9.29 3.72
CA TRP A 44 18.87 8.03 3.08
C TRP A 44 17.37 7.76 3.26
N GLY A 45 16.86 6.83 2.46
CA GLY A 45 15.50 6.32 2.59
C GLY A 45 15.39 4.92 2.04
N ILE A 46 14.30 4.26 2.39
CA ILE A 46 13.93 2.95 1.86
C ILE A 46 12.42 2.91 1.73
N GLU A 47 11.96 2.30 0.64
CA GLU A 47 10.55 2.02 0.43
C GLU A 47 10.39 0.54 0.08
N VAL A 48 9.49 -0.11 0.80
CA VAL A 48 8.94 -1.41 0.42
C VAL A 48 7.42 -1.26 0.43
N SER A 49 6.75 -1.74 -0.61
CA SER A 49 5.30 -1.59 -0.69
C SER A 49 4.63 -2.77 -1.37
N GLU A 50 3.33 -2.90 -1.13
CA GLU A 50 2.49 -3.92 -1.76
C GLU A 50 1.11 -3.35 -2.09
N THR A 51 0.54 -3.84 -3.19
CA THR A 51 -0.87 -3.64 -3.50
C THR A 51 -1.66 -4.83 -2.97
N ILE A 52 -2.56 -4.58 -2.03
CA ILE A 52 -3.25 -5.61 -1.26
C ILE A 52 -4.75 -5.55 -1.55
N LEU A 53 -5.31 -6.69 -1.95
CA LEU A 53 -6.74 -6.96 -1.97
C LEU A 53 -7.16 -7.54 -0.62
N VAL A 54 -8.17 -6.96 0.02
CA VAL A 54 -8.84 -7.55 1.18
C VAL A 54 -9.79 -8.65 0.68
N THR A 55 -9.67 -9.85 1.23
CA THR A 55 -10.52 -11.00 0.91
C THR A 55 -11.46 -11.31 2.07
N GLU A 56 -12.41 -12.23 1.88
CA GLU A 56 -13.33 -12.66 2.94
C GLU A 56 -12.61 -13.22 4.18
N THR A 57 -11.44 -13.82 3.99
CA THR A 57 -10.70 -14.53 5.05
C THR A 57 -9.34 -13.91 5.36
N GLY A 58 -8.98 -12.81 4.71
CA GLY A 58 -7.67 -12.18 4.90
C GLY A 58 -7.32 -11.21 3.77
N ASN A 59 -6.21 -11.48 3.09
CA ASN A 59 -5.71 -10.64 2.03
C ASN A 59 -4.92 -11.40 0.96
N GLU A 60 -4.78 -10.79 -0.21
CA GLU A 60 -3.94 -11.24 -1.32
C GLU A 60 -3.10 -10.07 -1.85
N THR A 61 -1.84 -10.32 -2.21
CA THR A 61 -1.01 -9.34 -2.92
C THR A 61 -1.25 -9.43 -4.42
N LEU A 62 -1.70 -8.34 -5.04
CA LEU A 62 -2.01 -8.29 -6.48
C LEU A 62 -0.76 -8.32 -7.36
N THR A 63 0.42 -8.14 -6.77
CA THR A 63 1.73 -8.21 -7.43
C THR A 63 2.56 -9.37 -6.92
N LYS A 64 3.43 -9.91 -7.78
CA LYS A 64 4.39 -10.97 -7.44
C LYS A 64 5.81 -10.48 -7.74
N PHE A 65 6.40 -9.80 -6.77
CA PHE A 65 7.79 -9.35 -6.81
C PHE A 65 8.46 -9.67 -5.47
N PRO A 66 9.75 -10.06 -5.43
CA PRO A 66 10.42 -10.31 -4.16
C PRO A 66 10.46 -9.05 -3.30
N ARG A 67 10.21 -9.20 -1.99
CA ARG A 67 10.15 -8.09 -1.01
C ARG A 67 11.50 -7.79 -0.37
N ASP A 68 12.55 -8.41 -0.88
CA ASP A 68 13.91 -8.27 -0.38
C ASP A 68 14.55 -6.97 -0.87
N ILE A 69 15.53 -6.49 -0.09
CA ILE A 69 16.42 -5.43 -0.55
C ILE A 69 17.36 -6.02 -1.59
N HIS A 70 17.33 -5.47 -2.79
CA HIS A 70 18.19 -5.91 -3.87
C HIS A 70 19.42 -5.00 -3.97
N VAL A 71 20.61 -5.61 -4.00
CA VAL A 71 21.88 -4.92 -4.22
C VAL A 71 22.40 -5.35 -5.58
N LYS A 72 22.83 -4.38 -6.40
CA LYS A 72 23.52 -4.64 -7.66
C LYS A 72 25.00 -4.33 -7.47
N THR A 73 25.83 -5.37 -7.57
CA THR A 73 27.30 -5.29 -7.52
C THR A 73 27.90 -5.06 -8.88
#